data_AF-R5M194-F1
#
_entry.id   AF-R5M194-F1
#
_cell.length_a   1.000
_cell.length_b   1.000
_cell.length_c   1.000
_cell.angle_alpha   90.00
_cell.angle_beta   90.00
_cell.angle_gamma   90.00
#
_symmetry.space_group_name_H-M   'P 1'
#
loop_
_entity.id
_entity.type
_entity.pdbx_description
1 polymer ?
#
loop_
_entity_poly.entity_id
_entity_poly.type
_entity_poly.pdbx_seq_one_letter_code
_entity_poly.pdbx_strand_id
1 'polypeptide(L)'
;MEQNIKYIHLLYVPTMACNMCCKYCYLEENTKDEKTAHKALETLEYAVSKFKESNVIPFNISLHGGEVTTLDKDTFRNIIKFISEYYQKNKEIITRGGFKIGTPHIKTNLYDLEKHIDTIKEFNVSISGSLDLPLSLHDEYRITKGNKKTLERILKNIALLENIPNKKKVSATIFKEHYNYLDEIIKDIKYLHKNTCLDMNDFNFMIGFDYNSNGILHHITEEEQVAFYNRMHQEFDGTDLDAGVNGPWFDEFGPGYCTNCDNCGEKFFLLEKNGDIYSCVRGQKNKDYYYGNIYTDSVEKILQTAQSKIFINHNKLPFNEECSKCGYLYLCKTGCPFVKNTYKTNKSYTCLLQQQMYKDRGYLKDEYNEEFVYHYVSTMRNTDPTKYIPESKNADYPSLTDIIEKDPKLKYIYADDVFILKVDGEEYQLSSQILKKSRNIIYITKNSKVIIYMKKDLINAECDYPDNNSLYIMLLSGNLVTYGDEDRTKQCHVATSQIYKCVLDNRPSDKNDYYAYDITNLITEYKEELSKDSPNNIFFTTSSLRDYHYLKQKNNAYYHIQAINLPFQNIEFYYLEKEYKNE
;
A
#
# COMPACT_ATOMS: atom_id res chain seq x y z
N MET A 1 -17.75 -1.18 -21.27
CA MET A 1 -16.72 -1.15 -20.23
C MET A 1 -15.78 -0.01 -20.57
N GLU A 2 -15.87 1.13 -19.88
CA GLU A 2 -14.81 2.14 -19.96
C GLU A 2 -13.51 1.45 -19.48
N GLN A 3 -12.47 1.44 -20.31
CA GLN A 3 -11.19 0.89 -19.92
C GLN A 3 -10.66 1.72 -18.74
N ASN A 4 -10.29 1.04 -17.64
CA ASN A 4 -9.81 1.71 -16.43
C ASN A 4 -8.46 2.39 -16.71
N ILE A 5 -8.43 3.72 -16.75
CA ILE A 5 -7.23 4.52 -17.04
C ILE A 5 -6.37 4.60 -15.78
N LYS A 6 -5.09 4.24 -15.89
CA LYS A 6 -4.11 4.38 -14.81
C LYS A 6 -3.33 5.68 -14.97
N TYR A 7 -3.21 6.46 -13.89
CA TYR A 7 -2.44 7.70 -13.89
C TYR A 7 -1.13 7.55 -13.13
N ILE A 8 -0.02 8.00 -13.72
CA ILE A 8 1.31 7.90 -13.12
C ILE A 8 2.04 9.24 -13.08
N HIS A 9 2.93 9.39 -12.10
CA HIS A 9 3.96 10.42 -12.08
C HIS A 9 5.23 9.85 -12.72
N LEU A 10 5.60 10.39 -13.88
CA LEU A 10 6.80 10.02 -14.61
C LEU A 10 7.92 11.04 -14.36
N LEU A 11 8.97 10.60 -13.67
CA LEU A 11 10.22 11.32 -13.57
C LEU A 11 11.13 10.86 -14.72
N TYR A 12 11.54 11.75 -15.60
CA TYR A 12 12.37 11.40 -16.75
C TYR A 12 13.81 11.89 -16.58
N VAL A 13 14.76 10.99 -16.79
CA VAL A 13 16.21 11.19 -16.70
C VAL A 13 16.79 11.18 -18.13
N PRO A 14 16.77 12.32 -18.84
CA PRO A 14 17.29 12.43 -20.21
C PRO A 14 18.81 12.31 -20.32
N THR A 15 19.55 12.46 -19.22
CA THR A 15 21.01 12.31 -19.19
C THR A 15 21.49 11.91 -17.80
N MET A 16 22.52 11.07 -17.75
CA MET A 16 23.24 10.78 -16.51
C MET A 16 24.43 11.73 -16.30
N ALA A 17 24.79 12.56 -17.28
CA ALA A 17 25.86 13.54 -17.12
C ALA A 17 25.52 14.57 -16.03
N CYS A 18 26.47 14.85 -15.15
CA CYS A 18 26.45 16.01 -14.26
C CYS A 18 27.71 16.85 -14.44
N ASN A 19 27.58 18.17 -14.33
CA ASN A 19 28.69 19.14 -14.28
C ASN A 19 29.28 19.31 -12.86
N MET A 20 28.59 18.79 -11.84
CA MET A 20 29.01 18.78 -10.44
C MET A 20 29.44 17.39 -9.98
N CYS A 21 30.09 17.34 -8.83
CA CYS A 21 30.52 16.14 -8.10
C CYS A 21 30.18 16.35 -6.61
N CYS A 22 28.89 16.47 -6.30
CA CYS A 22 28.48 16.67 -4.92
C CYS A 22 28.96 15.48 -4.07
N LYS A 23 29.63 15.73 -2.95
CA LYS A 23 30.26 14.68 -2.14
C LYS A 23 29.27 13.67 -1.55
N TYR A 24 27.99 14.07 -1.46
CA TYR A 24 26.89 13.22 -1.01
C TYR A 24 25.91 12.81 -2.11
N CYS A 25 26.31 12.89 -3.38
CA CYS A 25 25.41 12.54 -4.47
C CYS A 25 25.05 11.04 -4.45
N TYR A 26 23.76 10.72 -4.40
CA TYR A 26 23.26 9.33 -4.45
C TYR A 26 23.61 8.58 -5.75
N LEU A 27 23.96 9.30 -6.82
CA LEU A 27 24.41 8.70 -8.07
C LEU A 27 25.89 8.33 -8.04
N GLU A 28 26.66 8.86 -7.09
CA GLU A 28 28.09 8.59 -6.94
C GLU A 28 28.85 8.74 -8.29
N GLU A 29 29.50 7.68 -8.76
CA GLU A 29 30.25 7.66 -10.02
C GLU A 29 29.37 7.57 -11.28
N ASN A 30 28.06 7.33 -11.13
CA ASN A 30 27.09 7.21 -12.23
C ASN A 30 26.68 8.58 -12.81
N THR A 31 27.43 9.65 -12.55
CA THR A 31 27.18 11.02 -13.05
C THR A 31 27.86 11.29 -14.41
N LYS A 32 28.09 10.23 -15.18
CA LYS A 32 28.61 10.25 -16.55
C LYS A 32 27.54 9.69 -17.45
N ASP A 33 27.35 10.30 -18.61
CA ASP A 33 26.34 9.80 -19.54
C ASP A 33 26.74 8.43 -20.09
N GLU A 34 25.75 7.56 -20.23
CA GLU A 34 25.95 6.22 -20.77
C GLU A 34 26.08 6.28 -22.29
N LYS A 35 26.94 5.41 -22.85
CA LYS A 35 27.00 5.18 -24.29
C LYS A 35 25.77 4.36 -24.70
N THR A 36 24.81 5.00 -25.34
CA THR A 36 23.60 4.36 -25.86
C THR A 36 23.26 4.90 -27.24
N ALA A 37 22.60 4.08 -28.06
CA ALA A 37 22.06 4.50 -29.36
C ALA A 37 20.77 5.33 -29.22
N HIS A 38 20.13 5.29 -28.04
CA HIS A 38 18.87 5.98 -27.78
C HIS A 38 19.09 7.47 -27.52
N LYS A 39 18.28 8.32 -28.17
CA LYS A 39 18.27 9.76 -27.93
C LYS A 39 17.21 10.12 -26.91
N ALA A 40 17.50 11.14 -26.09
CA ALA A 40 16.64 11.53 -24.98
C ALA A 40 15.18 11.82 -25.39
N LEU A 41 14.97 12.64 -26.43
CA LEU A 41 13.61 12.93 -26.88
C LEU A 41 12.89 11.67 -27.41
N GLU A 42 13.56 10.88 -28.24
CA GLU A 42 13.01 9.66 -28.85
C GLU A 42 12.57 8.65 -27.77
N THR A 43 13.36 8.50 -26.69
CA THR A 43 12.99 7.65 -25.55
C THR A 43 11.70 8.13 -24.87
N LEU A 44 11.60 9.43 -24.58
CA LEU A 44 10.42 9.99 -23.91
C LEU A 44 9.16 9.86 -24.78
N GLU A 45 9.28 10.17 -26.08
CA GLU A 45 8.19 10.03 -27.05
C GLU A 45 7.69 8.59 -27.12
N TYR A 46 8.62 7.64 -27.28
CA TYR A 46 8.31 6.22 -27.33
C TYR A 46 7.63 5.74 -26.05
N ALA A 47 8.18 6.10 -24.88
CA ALA A 47 7.62 5.71 -23.59
C ALA A 47 6.19 6.24 -23.40
N VAL A 48 5.97 7.52 -23.69
CA VAL A 48 4.65 8.14 -23.59
C VAL A 48 3.64 7.49 -24.53
N SER A 49 4.02 7.19 -25.78
CA SER A 49 3.13 6.48 -26.72
C SER A 49 2.76 5.10 -26.17
N LYS A 50 3.77 4.32 -25.78
CA LYS A 50 3.60 2.95 -25.28
C LYS A 50 2.76 2.89 -24.00
N PHE A 51 2.93 3.84 -23.09
CA PHE A 51 2.06 3.98 -21.91
C PHE A 51 0.61 4.27 -22.30
N LYS A 52 0.37 5.22 -23.21
CA LYS A 52 -1.00 5.55 -23.66
C LYS A 52 -1.70 4.38 -24.34
N GLU A 53 -0.98 3.64 -25.19
CA GLU A 53 -1.49 2.43 -25.85
C GLU A 53 -1.93 1.36 -24.85
N SER A 54 -1.38 1.40 -23.63
CA SER A 54 -1.72 0.52 -22.52
C SER A 54 -2.64 1.17 -21.46
N ASN A 55 -3.35 2.26 -21.81
CA ASN A 55 -4.22 3.03 -20.92
C ASN A 55 -3.52 3.60 -19.67
N VAL A 56 -2.23 3.90 -19.77
CA VAL A 56 -1.44 4.58 -18.73
C VAL A 56 -1.15 6.01 -19.14
N ILE A 57 -1.55 6.97 -18.31
CA ILE A 57 -1.41 8.41 -18.56
C ILE A 57 -0.44 9.03 -17.55
N PRO A 58 0.74 9.48 -18.00
CA PRO A 58 1.61 10.34 -17.19
C PRO A 58 0.93 11.68 -16.86
N PHE A 59 0.31 11.82 -15.68
CA PHE A 59 -0.34 13.08 -15.30
C PHE A 59 0.69 14.19 -15.01
N ASN A 60 1.91 13.80 -14.62
CA ASN A 60 3.04 14.69 -14.41
C ASN A 60 4.30 14.06 -15.03
N ILE A 61 4.97 14.83 -15.88
CA ILE A 61 6.29 14.56 -16.45
C ILE A 61 7.24 15.63 -15.93
N SER A 62 8.22 15.22 -15.12
CA SER A 62 9.26 16.10 -14.59
C SER A 62 10.63 15.63 -15.04
N LEU A 63 11.52 16.57 -15.36
CA LEU A 63 12.89 16.25 -15.76
C LEU A 63 13.81 16.21 -14.55
N HIS A 64 14.62 15.17 -14.48
CA HIS A 64 15.69 14.95 -13.52
C HIS A 64 16.91 14.35 -14.26
N GLY A 65 17.70 13.50 -13.61
CA GLY A 65 18.97 13.01 -14.11
C GLY A 65 20.17 13.74 -13.52
N GLY A 66 21.38 13.36 -13.94
CA GLY A 66 22.62 13.84 -13.34
C GLY A 66 22.60 15.37 -13.18
N GLU A 67 22.47 16.08 -14.30
CA GLU A 67 22.06 17.48 -14.35
C GLU A 67 21.41 17.78 -15.71
N VAL A 68 20.11 18.09 -15.72
CA VAL A 68 19.36 18.37 -16.96
C VAL A 68 19.95 19.52 -17.76
N THR A 69 20.54 20.53 -17.11
CA THR A 69 21.13 21.65 -17.81
C THR A 69 22.44 21.29 -18.52
N THR A 70 22.98 20.07 -18.40
CA THR A 70 24.13 19.64 -19.22
C THR A 70 23.74 19.32 -20.67
N LEU A 71 22.47 19.01 -20.94
CA LEU A 71 21.95 18.84 -22.30
C LEU A 71 22.31 20.04 -23.19
N ASP A 72 22.54 19.80 -24.48
CA ASP A 72 22.67 20.88 -25.46
C ASP A 72 21.35 21.64 -25.62
N LYS A 73 21.44 22.85 -26.19
CA LYS A 73 20.29 23.78 -26.28
C LYS A 73 19.11 23.18 -27.05
N ASP A 74 19.39 22.48 -28.15
CA ASP A 74 18.34 21.94 -29.03
C ASP A 74 17.65 20.76 -28.37
N THR A 75 18.41 19.82 -27.79
CA THR A 75 17.85 18.68 -27.06
C THR A 75 16.99 19.13 -25.89
N PHE A 76 17.49 20.05 -25.05
CA PHE A 76 16.74 20.59 -23.91
C PHE A 76 15.44 21.26 -24.37
N ARG A 77 15.52 22.14 -25.37
CA ARG A 77 14.34 22.84 -25.91
C ARG A 77 13.30 21.88 -26.48
N ASN A 78 13.73 20.88 -27.25
CA ASN A 78 12.81 19.95 -27.88
C ASN A 78 12.08 19.06 -26.87
N ILE A 79 12.75 18.63 -25.80
CA ILE A 79 12.11 17.88 -24.70
C ILE A 79 11.08 18.75 -23.97
N ILE A 80 11.44 19.99 -23.62
CA ILE A 80 10.52 20.92 -22.95
C ILE A 80 9.30 21.22 -23.83
N LYS A 81 9.51 21.44 -25.13
CA LYS A 81 8.44 21.64 -26.11
C LYS A 81 7.51 20.42 -26.15
N PHE A 82 8.06 19.21 -26.24
CA PHE A 82 7.29 17.98 -26.23
C PHE A 82 6.41 17.85 -24.98
N ILE A 83 6.96 18.09 -23.78
CA ILE A 83 6.21 18.03 -22.52
C ILE A 83 5.09 19.07 -22.48
N SER A 84 5.37 20.30 -22.94
CA SER A 84 4.36 21.37 -23.03
C SER A 84 3.20 20.97 -23.94
N GLU A 85 3.50 20.48 -25.14
CA GLU A 85 2.49 20.00 -26.08
C GLU A 85 1.73 18.79 -25.56
N TYR A 86 2.41 17.87 -24.87
CA TYR A 86 1.79 16.72 -24.22
C TYR A 86 0.72 17.18 -23.23
N TYR A 87 1.03 18.13 -22.34
CA TYR A 87 0.06 18.65 -21.38
C TYR A 87 -1.15 19.32 -22.05
N GLN A 88 -0.94 20.06 -23.14
CA GLN A 88 -2.06 20.65 -23.90
C GLN A 88 -2.94 19.57 -24.54
N LYS A 89 -2.34 18.60 -25.23
CA LYS A 89 -3.06 17.51 -25.92
C LYS A 89 -3.82 16.60 -24.96
N ASN A 90 -3.33 16.41 -23.74
CA ASN A 90 -3.92 15.51 -22.73
C ASN A 90 -4.64 16.24 -21.61
N LYS A 91 -4.95 17.53 -21.77
CA LYS A 91 -5.55 18.36 -20.72
C LYS A 91 -6.83 17.74 -20.15
N GLU A 92 -7.77 17.38 -21.01
CA GLU A 92 -9.08 16.87 -20.58
C GLU A 92 -8.95 15.55 -19.81
N ILE A 93 -8.20 14.58 -20.36
CA ILE A 93 -8.01 13.27 -19.73
C ILE A 93 -7.30 13.39 -18.37
N ILE A 94 -6.28 14.24 -18.24
CA ILE A 94 -5.57 14.46 -16.97
C ILE A 94 -6.49 15.14 -15.94
N THR A 95 -7.25 16.16 -16.35
CA THR A 95 -8.18 16.86 -15.43
C THR A 95 -9.36 15.98 -15.00
N ARG A 96 -9.85 15.09 -15.87
CA ARG A 96 -10.88 14.09 -15.52
C ARG A 96 -10.38 13.10 -14.47
N GLY A 97 -9.08 12.80 -14.46
CA GLY A 97 -8.41 12.03 -13.40
C GLY A 97 -8.22 12.79 -12.08
N GLY A 98 -8.67 14.04 -11.96
CA GLY A 98 -8.53 14.87 -10.76
C GLY A 98 -7.15 15.53 -10.61
N PHE A 99 -6.30 15.50 -11.64
CA PHE A 99 -4.97 16.09 -11.61
C PHE A 99 -4.94 17.49 -12.21
N LYS A 100 -4.08 18.35 -11.65
CA LYS A 100 -3.82 19.70 -12.19
C LYS A 100 -2.85 19.61 -13.37
N ILE A 101 -3.11 20.39 -14.41
CA ILE A 101 -2.16 20.54 -15.52
C ILE A 101 -0.97 21.39 -15.07
N GLY A 102 0.22 20.82 -15.19
CA GLY A 102 1.47 21.51 -14.89
C GLY A 102 1.99 22.31 -16.10
N THR A 103 3.07 23.06 -15.85
CA THR A 103 4.02 23.47 -16.87
C THR A 103 5.18 22.46 -16.91
N PRO A 104 6.01 22.44 -17.96
CA PRO A 104 7.24 21.65 -17.93
C PRO A 104 8.05 21.99 -16.67
N HIS A 105 8.55 20.97 -15.98
CA HIS A 105 9.26 21.12 -14.71
C HIS A 105 10.64 20.48 -14.77
N ILE A 106 11.64 21.15 -14.20
CA ILE A 106 13.02 20.65 -14.11
C ILE A 106 13.53 20.64 -12.67
N LYS A 107 14.24 19.58 -12.29
CA LYS A 107 15.13 19.54 -11.13
C LYS A 107 16.56 19.84 -11.60
N THR A 108 17.22 20.82 -11.01
CA THR A 108 18.55 21.29 -11.42
C THR A 108 19.42 21.69 -10.23
N ASN A 109 20.73 21.64 -10.40
CA ASN A 109 21.72 22.23 -9.51
C ASN A 109 21.95 23.72 -9.75
N LEU A 110 21.25 24.32 -10.72
CA LEU A 110 21.27 25.76 -11.07
C LEU A 110 22.60 26.27 -11.68
N TYR A 111 23.63 25.46 -11.82
CA TYR A 111 24.99 25.92 -12.14
C TYR A 111 25.18 26.37 -13.61
N ASP A 112 24.48 25.76 -14.56
CA ASP A 112 24.53 26.09 -16.00
C ASP A 112 23.18 26.56 -16.56
N LEU A 113 22.35 27.17 -15.71
CA LEU A 113 20.98 27.57 -16.06
C LEU A 113 20.94 28.61 -17.20
N GLU A 114 21.89 29.54 -17.22
CA GLU A 114 22.04 30.59 -18.23
C GLU A 114 21.98 30.04 -19.67
N LYS A 115 22.58 28.86 -19.90
CA LYS A 115 22.61 28.21 -21.23
C LYS A 115 21.21 27.99 -21.81
N HIS A 116 20.20 27.80 -20.96
CA HIS A 116 18.84 27.42 -21.34
C HIS A 116 17.79 28.47 -20.99
N ILE A 117 18.21 29.69 -20.61
CA ILE A 117 17.30 30.72 -20.09
C ILE A 117 16.22 31.12 -21.09
N ASP A 118 16.54 31.15 -22.39
CA ASP A 118 15.59 31.47 -23.46
C ASP A 118 14.44 30.46 -23.51
N THR A 119 14.76 29.16 -23.45
CA THR A 119 13.77 28.08 -23.41
C THR A 119 12.95 28.11 -22.12
N ILE A 120 13.60 28.36 -20.97
CA ILE A 120 12.91 28.45 -19.67
C ILE A 120 11.85 29.56 -19.71
N LYS A 121 12.20 30.71 -20.30
CA LYS A 121 11.30 31.84 -20.48
C LYS A 121 10.20 31.53 -21.50
N GLU A 122 10.55 30.96 -22.66
CA GLU A 122 9.60 30.64 -23.75
C GLU A 122 8.47 29.73 -23.26
N PHE A 123 8.79 28.70 -22.48
CA PHE A 123 7.82 27.68 -22.04
C PHE A 123 7.36 27.84 -20.58
N ASN A 124 7.74 28.93 -19.91
CA ASN A 124 7.48 29.18 -18.48
C ASN A 124 7.81 27.96 -17.60
N VAL A 125 9.01 27.42 -17.79
CA VAL A 125 9.46 26.17 -17.16
C VAL A 125 9.55 26.36 -15.65
N SER A 126 8.86 25.51 -14.89
CA SER A 126 8.92 25.48 -13.43
C SER A 126 10.27 24.89 -12.97
N ILE A 127 10.89 25.51 -11.96
CA ILE A 127 12.24 25.14 -11.50
C ILE A 127 12.19 24.64 -10.06
N SER A 128 12.82 23.48 -9.83
CA SER A 128 13.25 23.05 -8.50
C SER A 128 14.78 23.01 -8.44
N GLY A 129 15.37 23.97 -7.72
CA GLY A 129 16.82 24.11 -7.55
C GLY A 129 17.36 23.36 -6.34
N SER A 130 18.61 22.91 -6.41
CA SER A 130 19.34 22.35 -5.26
C SER A 130 20.28 23.39 -4.69
N LEU A 131 19.97 23.90 -3.49
CA LEU A 131 20.72 24.94 -2.79
C LEU A 131 20.76 24.59 -1.31
N ASP A 132 21.86 23.98 -0.88
CA ASP A 132 22.04 23.60 0.53
C ASP A 132 22.20 24.80 1.45
N LEU A 133 21.83 24.58 2.71
CA LEU A 133 21.97 25.50 3.82
C LEU A 133 22.69 24.79 4.99
N PRO A 134 23.58 25.47 5.72
CA PRO A 134 23.98 26.86 5.49
C PRO A 134 24.83 27.00 4.22
N LEU A 135 24.84 28.20 3.64
CA LEU A 135 25.58 28.52 2.42
C LEU A 135 27.09 28.31 2.60
N SER A 136 27.60 28.40 3.83
CA SER A 136 28.97 28.09 4.21
C SER A 136 29.36 26.63 3.90
N LEU A 137 28.44 25.68 4.11
CA LEU A 137 28.63 24.26 3.83
C LEU A 137 28.26 23.87 2.38
N HIS A 138 27.47 24.69 1.69
CA HIS A 138 27.12 24.45 0.28
C HIS A 138 28.37 24.22 -0.57
N ASP A 139 29.35 25.12 -0.49
CA ASP A 139 30.58 25.05 -1.28
C ASP A 139 31.56 23.96 -0.80
N GLU A 140 31.37 23.43 0.41
CA GLU A 140 32.16 22.31 0.93
C GLU A 140 31.74 21.00 0.28
N TYR A 141 30.43 20.81 0.08
CA TYR A 141 29.87 19.54 -0.36
C TYR A 141 29.38 19.54 -1.81
N ARG A 142 28.96 20.68 -2.35
CA ARG A 142 28.47 20.83 -3.72
C ARG A 142 29.54 21.48 -4.58
N ILE A 143 30.49 20.68 -5.05
CA ILE A 143 31.63 21.14 -5.85
C ILE A 143 31.50 20.72 -7.32
N THR A 144 32.21 21.39 -8.22
CA THR A 144 32.38 20.92 -9.60
C THR A 144 33.27 19.67 -9.64
N LYS A 145 33.25 18.92 -10.75
CA LYS A 145 34.20 17.82 -11.00
C LYS A 145 35.68 18.25 -10.97
N GLY A 146 35.95 19.55 -11.17
CA GLY A 146 37.28 20.16 -11.04
C GLY A 146 37.58 20.74 -9.64
N ASN A 147 36.82 20.35 -8.62
CA ASN A 147 36.96 20.77 -7.22
C ASN A 147 36.84 22.29 -6.99
N LYS A 148 36.05 22.98 -7.83
CA LYS A 148 35.72 24.40 -7.65
C LYS A 148 34.39 24.57 -6.93
N LYS A 149 34.31 25.62 -6.10
CA LYS A 149 33.10 26.15 -5.46
C LYS A 149 32.03 26.53 -6.49
N THR A 150 30.76 26.46 -6.13
CA THR A 150 29.63 26.68 -7.05
C THR A 150 28.65 27.77 -6.66
N LEU A 151 28.62 28.16 -5.38
CA LEU A 151 27.59 29.04 -4.84
C LEU A 151 27.50 30.38 -5.58
N GLU A 152 28.63 31.04 -5.83
CA GLU A 152 28.66 32.36 -6.48
C GLU A 152 27.97 32.32 -7.86
N ARG A 153 28.26 31.29 -8.66
CA ARG A 153 27.66 31.13 -9.99
C ARG A 153 26.19 30.77 -9.90
N ILE A 154 25.80 29.93 -8.93
CA ILE A 154 24.40 29.56 -8.69
C ILE A 154 23.57 30.81 -8.33
N LEU A 155 24.07 31.69 -7.45
CA LEU A 155 23.39 32.94 -7.10
C LEU A 155 23.25 33.89 -8.31
N LYS A 156 24.29 33.99 -9.15
CA LYS A 156 24.21 34.73 -10.43
C LYS A 156 23.13 34.17 -11.35
N ASN A 157 23.02 32.85 -11.46
CA ASN A 157 22.00 32.21 -12.28
C ASN A 157 20.59 32.32 -11.69
N ILE A 158 20.43 32.33 -10.37
CA ILE A 158 19.14 32.61 -9.72
C ILE A 158 18.64 33.99 -10.12
N ALA A 159 19.51 35.01 -10.15
CA ALA A 159 19.14 36.37 -10.56
C ALA A 159 18.56 36.45 -11.99
N LEU A 160 18.96 35.54 -12.90
CA LEU A 160 18.39 35.47 -14.25
C LEU A 160 16.89 35.12 -14.26
N LEU A 161 16.39 34.54 -13.18
CA LEU A 161 14.99 34.13 -13.06
C LEU A 161 14.06 35.26 -12.59
N GLU A 162 14.59 36.39 -12.15
CA GLU A 162 13.82 37.45 -11.46
C GLU A 162 12.55 37.89 -12.21
N ASN A 163 12.67 38.07 -13.52
CA ASN A 163 11.57 38.54 -14.38
C ASN A 163 10.77 37.42 -15.06
N ILE A 164 10.96 36.15 -14.65
CA ILE A 164 10.23 35.01 -15.20
C ILE A 164 9.08 34.67 -14.24
N PRO A 165 7.81 34.60 -14.69
CA PRO A 165 6.66 34.35 -13.81
C PRO A 165 6.52 32.88 -13.36
N ASN A 166 7.58 32.08 -13.51
CA ASN A 166 7.60 30.67 -13.15
C ASN A 166 7.70 30.48 -11.62
N LYS A 167 7.38 29.27 -11.18
CA LYS A 167 7.70 28.80 -9.83
C LYS A 167 9.20 28.50 -9.72
N LYS A 168 9.82 28.98 -8.63
CA LYS A 168 11.26 28.94 -8.38
C LYS A 168 11.53 28.35 -7.00
N LYS A 169 11.20 27.06 -6.86
CA LYS A 169 11.37 26.35 -5.60
C LYS A 169 12.82 25.95 -5.42
N VAL A 170 13.38 26.05 -4.21
CA VAL A 170 14.67 25.43 -3.89
C VAL A 170 14.55 24.45 -2.74
N SER A 171 15.52 23.55 -2.64
CA SER A 171 15.59 22.57 -1.56
C SER A 171 17.01 22.43 -1.02
N ALA A 172 17.14 22.28 0.29
CA ALA A 172 18.40 22.01 0.97
C ALA A 172 18.43 20.59 1.54
N THR A 173 19.54 19.88 1.34
CA THR A 173 19.76 18.59 2.01
C THR A 173 20.42 18.84 3.36
N ILE A 174 19.79 18.40 4.45
CA ILE A 174 20.27 18.59 5.82
C ILE A 174 20.80 17.26 6.36
N PHE A 175 22.08 17.28 6.74
CA PHE A 175 22.75 16.22 7.50
C PHE A 175 23.07 16.73 8.91
N LYS A 176 23.59 15.86 9.78
CA LYS A 176 24.02 16.17 11.15
C LYS A 176 25.04 17.31 11.18
N GLU A 177 25.94 17.35 10.20
CA GLU A 177 26.94 18.40 10.06
C GLU A 177 26.29 19.76 9.79
N HIS A 178 25.21 19.80 9.00
CA HIS A 178 24.44 21.02 8.73
C HIS A 178 23.59 21.41 9.94
N TYR A 179 22.98 20.42 10.61
CA TYR A 179 22.21 20.61 11.83
C TYR A 179 23.01 21.30 12.95
N ASN A 180 24.33 21.14 13.00
CA ASN A 180 25.15 21.83 13.99
C ASN A 180 25.27 23.36 13.76
N TYR A 181 24.74 23.89 12.65
CA TYR A 181 24.79 25.30 12.28
C TYR A 181 23.39 25.91 12.04
N LEU A 182 22.40 25.58 12.89
CA LEU A 182 21.02 26.06 12.72
C LEU A 182 20.88 27.58 12.61
N ASP A 183 21.67 28.33 13.38
CA ASP A 183 21.60 29.80 13.35
C ASP A 183 22.12 30.38 12.02
N GLU A 184 23.10 29.72 11.38
CA GLU A 184 23.53 30.09 10.02
C GLU A 184 22.46 29.75 8.99
N ILE A 185 21.82 28.57 9.10
CA ILE A 185 20.70 28.19 8.24
C ILE A 185 19.59 29.25 8.29
N ILE A 186 19.20 29.68 9.49
CA ILE A 186 18.18 30.71 9.71
C ILE A 186 18.57 32.03 9.05
N LYS A 187 19.81 32.48 9.27
CA LYS A 187 20.33 33.70 8.67
C LYS A 187 20.30 33.64 7.14
N ASP A 188 20.68 32.50 6.57
CA ASP A 188 20.74 32.31 5.13
C ASP A 188 19.36 32.22 4.48
N ILE A 189 18.36 31.62 5.15
CA ILE A 189 16.95 31.65 4.70
C ILE A 189 16.47 33.10 4.59
N LYS A 190 16.68 33.90 5.65
CA LYS A 190 16.32 35.32 5.66
C LYS A 190 17.06 36.11 4.58
N TYR A 191 18.34 35.80 4.37
CA TYR A 191 19.15 36.42 3.32
C TYR A 191 18.59 36.10 1.93
N LEU A 192 18.33 34.83 1.63
CA LEU A 192 17.82 34.40 0.33
C LEU A 192 16.44 35.01 0.05
N HIS A 193 15.54 35.00 1.03
CA HIS A 193 14.20 35.58 0.88
C HIS A 193 14.24 37.08 0.54
N LYS A 194 15.13 37.82 1.21
CA LYS A 194 15.21 39.29 1.07
C LYS A 194 16.03 39.76 -0.12
N ASN A 195 17.06 39.01 -0.51
CA ASN A 195 18.10 39.49 -1.44
C ASN A 195 18.11 38.75 -2.78
N THR A 196 17.18 37.83 -3.01
CA THR A 196 17.06 37.11 -4.28
C THR A 196 15.61 37.08 -4.75
N CYS A 197 15.37 36.59 -5.97
CA CYS A 197 14.01 36.40 -6.47
C CYS A 197 13.33 35.11 -5.96
N LEU A 198 13.90 34.45 -4.95
CA LEU A 198 13.35 33.24 -4.35
C LEU A 198 12.33 33.61 -3.27
N ASP A 199 11.12 33.06 -3.39
CA ASP A 199 10.17 33.06 -2.29
C ASP A 199 10.48 31.87 -1.38
N MET A 200 11.07 32.15 -0.22
CA MET A 200 11.43 31.11 0.74
C MET A 200 10.20 30.53 1.44
N ASN A 201 8.98 31.02 1.22
CA ASN A 201 7.77 30.26 1.57
C ASN A 201 7.60 29.01 0.69
N ASP A 202 8.14 28.98 -0.55
CA ASP A 202 8.15 27.81 -1.43
C ASP A 202 9.54 27.15 -1.44
N PHE A 203 9.93 26.61 -0.29
CA PHE A 203 11.23 25.95 -0.03
C PHE A 203 11.01 24.60 0.67
N ASN A 204 11.92 23.63 0.49
CA ASN A 204 11.86 22.34 1.19
C ASN A 204 13.20 21.98 1.87
N PHE A 205 13.12 21.49 3.10
CA PHE A 205 14.19 20.68 3.67
C PHE A 205 14.05 19.23 3.23
N MET A 206 15.18 18.60 2.95
CA MET A 206 15.30 17.16 2.73
C MET A 206 16.29 16.61 3.74
N ILE A 207 15.98 15.48 4.39
CA ILE A 207 16.93 14.85 5.31
C ILE A 207 17.88 13.96 4.52
N GLY A 208 19.18 14.20 4.67
CA GLY A 208 20.24 13.41 4.06
C GLY A 208 20.34 12.00 4.65
N PHE A 209 20.84 11.06 3.85
CA PHE A 209 21.00 9.66 4.25
C PHE A 209 22.48 9.25 4.21
N ASP A 210 22.92 8.44 5.18
CA ASP A 210 24.32 8.03 5.32
C ASP A 210 24.87 7.36 4.06
N TYR A 211 24.06 6.52 3.42
CA TYR A 211 24.48 5.79 2.23
C TYR A 211 24.80 6.71 1.05
N ASN A 212 24.24 7.92 1.01
CA ASN A 212 24.49 8.89 -0.04
C ASN A 212 25.83 9.61 0.13
N SER A 213 26.39 9.61 1.35
CA SER A 213 27.51 10.49 1.71
C SER A 213 28.88 9.82 1.61
N ASN A 214 29.00 8.56 1.18
CA ASN A 214 30.25 7.81 1.26
C ASN A 214 30.89 7.85 2.67
N GLY A 215 30.07 7.99 3.72
CA GLY A 215 30.51 8.09 5.11
C GLY A 215 31.03 9.46 5.56
N ILE A 216 30.94 10.51 4.73
CA ILE A 216 31.41 11.86 5.12
C ILE A 216 30.35 12.69 5.83
N LEU A 217 29.07 12.34 5.70
CA LEU A 217 27.95 13.03 6.34
C LEU A 217 27.02 12.04 7.02
N HIS A 218 26.46 12.45 8.15
CA HIS A 218 25.63 11.58 8.98
C HIS A 218 24.18 12.04 9.00
N HIS A 219 23.25 11.11 9.04
CA HIS A 219 21.83 11.40 9.21
C HIS A 219 21.56 11.99 10.60
N ILE A 220 20.56 12.86 10.68
CA ILE A 220 20.05 13.35 11.96
C ILE A 220 19.10 12.31 12.59
N THR A 221 19.22 12.14 13.90
CA THR A 221 18.35 11.27 14.72
C THR A 221 16.90 11.76 14.72
N GLU A 222 15.94 10.91 15.12
CA GLU A 222 14.53 11.30 15.17
C GLU A 222 14.29 12.47 16.14
N GLU A 223 15.02 12.51 17.26
CA GLU A 223 14.96 13.59 18.24
C GLU A 223 15.53 14.90 17.68
N GLU A 224 16.63 14.82 16.93
CA GLU A 224 17.22 15.99 16.27
C GLU A 224 16.34 16.53 15.14
N GLN A 225 15.63 15.66 14.42
CA GLN A 225 14.64 16.07 13.44
C GLN A 225 13.51 16.88 14.09
N VAL A 226 12.98 16.43 15.24
CA VAL A 226 11.97 17.17 16.01
C VAL A 226 12.54 18.48 16.54
N ALA A 227 13.77 18.46 17.08
CA ALA A 227 14.43 19.68 17.56
C ALA A 227 14.66 20.70 16.43
N PHE A 228 15.02 20.23 15.23
CA PHE A 228 15.17 21.06 14.05
C PHE A 228 13.85 21.70 13.64
N TYR A 229 12.79 20.90 13.55
CA TYR A 229 11.42 21.37 13.28
C TYR A 229 10.99 22.45 14.28
N ASN A 230 11.10 22.19 15.57
CA ASN A 230 10.75 23.13 16.63
C ASN A 230 11.58 24.42 16.57
N ARG A 231 12.89 24.32 16.26
CA ARG A 231 13.77 25.50 16.15
C ARG A 231 13.37 26.39 14.98
N MET A 232 12.94 25.82 13.85
CA MET A 232 12.43 26.59 12.71
C MET A 232 11.10 27.27 13.06
N HIS A 233 10.16 26.55 13.69
CA HIS A 233 8.89 27.13 14.14
C HIS A 233 9.09 28.27 15.14
N GLN A 234 9.96 28.09 16.14
CA GLN A 234 10.30 29.15 17.10
C GLN A 234 10.80 30.44 16.42
N GLU A 235 11.48 30.32 15.28
CA GLU A 235 12.05 31.47 14.58
C GLU A 235 11.08 32.15 13.61
N PHE A 236 10.27 31.35 12.91
CA PHE A 236 9.55 31.81 11.71
C PHE A 236 8.03 31.84 11.88
N ASP A 237 7.46 31.24 12.93
CA ASP A 237 6.03 31.40 13.21
C ASP A 237 5.69 32.87 13.46
N GLY A 238 4.61 33.34 12.82
CA GLY A 238 4.17 34.73 12.86
C GLY A 238 5.03 35.72 12.07
N THR A 239 6.01 35.25 11.28
CA THR A 239 6.80 36.08 10.36
C THR A 239 6.23 36.07 8.93
N ASP A 240 6.87 36.78 8.00
CA ASP A 240 6.55 36.73 6.56
C ASP A 240 6.86 35.37 5.91
N LEU A 241 7.57 34.48 6.64
CA LEU A 241 7.88 33.11 6.26
C LEU A 241 7.03 32.05 6.98
N ASP A 242 5.99 32.48 7.71
CA ASP A 242 5.07 31.63 8.46
C ASP A 242 4.42 30.55 7.59
N ALA A 243 4.00 30.91 6.36
CA ALA A 243 3.39 29.98 5.42
C ALA A 243 4.36 28.88 4.96
N GLY A 244 5.65 29.19 4.85
CA GLY A 244 6.72 28.27 4.51
C GLY A 244 6.95 27.22 5.59
N VAL A 245 7.21 27.68 6.82
CA VAL A 245 7.52 26.80 7.96
C VAL A 245 6.32 25.91 8.34
N ASN A 246 5.09 26.45 8.28
CA ASN A 246 3.88 25.69 8.55
C ASN A 246 3.44 24.76 7.40
N GLY A 247 4.08 24.83 6.24
CA GLY A 247 3.73 24.04 5.07
C GLY A 247 4.95 23.51 4.31
N PRO A 248 5.33 24.13 3.18
CA PRO A 248 6.29 23.59 2.22
C PRO A 248 7.59 23.05 2.81
N TRP A 249 8.17 23.71 3.83
CA TRP A 249 9.49 23.37 4.37
C TRP A 249 9.62 21.91 4.80
N PHE A 250 8.51 21.33 5.28
CA PHE A 250 8.43 19.97 5.80
C PHE A 250 7.47 19.07 5.03
N ASP A 251 6.97 19.50 3.86
CA ASP A 251 5.95 18.75 3.11
C ASP A 251 6.41 17.36 2.63
N GLU A 252 7.73 17.11 2.53
CA GLU A 252 8.27 15.76 2.29
C GLU A 252 7.86 14.74 3.36
N PHE A 253 7.55 15.20 4.57
CA PHE A 253 7.18 14.36 5.71
C PHE A 253 5.66 14.30 5.93
N GLY A 254 4.88 15.10 5.20
CA GLY A 254 3.42 15.15 5.29
C GLY A 254 2.70 13.99 4.57
N PRO A 255 1.41 13.73 4.88
CA PRO A 255 0.70 12.53 4.40
C PRO A 255 0.55 12.45 2.87
N GLY A 256 0.60 13.58 2.18
CA GLY A 256 0.48 13.65 0.72
C GLY A 256 1.75 13.23 -0.05
N TYR A 257 2.86 12.98 0.65
CA TYR A 257 4.13 12.65 0.01
C TYR A 257 4.26 11.16 -0.32
N CYS A 258 5.09 10.82 -1.31
CA CYS A 258 5.18 9.45 -1.85
C CYS A 258 5.62 8.40 -0.81
N THR A 259 6.34 8.83 0.21
CA THR A 259 6.84 7.99 1.31
C THR A 259 5.73 7.44 2.20
N ASN A 260 4.54 8.03 2.13
CA ASN A 260 3.36 7.73 2.94
C ASN A 260 2.25 7.05 2.13
N CYS A 261 2.52 6.63 0.89
CA CYS A 261 1.59 5.81 0.09
C CYS A 261 1.59 4.35 0.56
N ASP A 262 0.48 3.63 0.37
CA ASP A 262 0.42 2.19 0.62
C ASP A 262 1.45 1.44 -0.25
N ASN A 263 1.37 1.61 -1.58
CA ASN A 263 2.35 1.08 -2.52
C ASN A 263 2.76 2.16 -3.54
N CYS A 264 3.96 2.72 -3.39
CA CYS A 264 4.44 3.77 -4.31
C CYS A 264 4.67 3.27 -5.76
N GLY A 265 4.84 1.96 -5.97
CA GLY A 265 5.00 1.35 -7.29
C GLY A 265 3.74 1.37 -8.15
N GLU A 266 2.62 1.80 -7.59
CA GLU A 266 1.39 2.00 -8.36
C GLU A 266 1.33 3.35 -9.06
N LYS A 267 2.14 4.32 -8.62
CA LYS A 267 2.01 5.73 -9.04
C LYS A 267 3.31 6.37 -9.52
N PHE A 268 4.47 5.99 -9.00
CA PHE A 268 5.73 6.69 -9.26
C PHE A 268 6.67 5.85 -10.11
N PHE A 269 7.20 6.45 -11.18
CA PHE A 269 8.08 5.80 -12.15
C PHE A 269 9.21 6.76 -12.53
N LEU A 270 10.44 6.28 -12.49
CA LEU A 270 11.62 6.97 -13.00
C LEU A 270 12.06 6.27 -14.28
N LEU A 271 12.09 6.99 -15.40
CA LEU A 271 12.54 6.50 -16.70
C LEU A 271 13.91 7.10 -17.05
N GLU A 272 14.89 6.28 -17.38
CA GLU A 272 16.19 6.72 -17.90
C GLU A 272 16.22 6.73 -19.44
N LYS A 273 17.13 7.52 -20.01
CA LYS A 273 17.36 7.61 -21.47
C LYS A 273 17.60 6.23 -22.12
N ASN A 274 18.26 5.31 -21.42
CA ASN A 274 18.51 3.95 -21.93
C ASN A 274 17.26 3.04 -21.92
N GLY A 275 16.13 3.55 -21.44
CA GLY A 275 14.85 2.85 -21.35
C GLY A 275 14.58 2.19 -20.01
N ASP A 276 15.54 2.14 -19.09
CA ASP A 276 15.36 1.54 -17.78
C ASP A 276 14.33 2.31 -16.96
N ILE A 277 13.50 1.56 -16.24
CA ILE A 277 12.47 2.08 -15.35
C ILE A 277 12.76 1.63 -13.92
N TYR A 278 12.83 2.59 -13.01
CA TYR A 278 12.98 2.40 -11.57
C TYR A 278 11.81 3.03 -10.81
N SER A 279 11.74 2.79 -9.50
CA SER A 279 10.71 3.40 -8.63
C SER A 279 10.77 4.93 -8.56
N CYS A 280 11.95 5.48 -8.29
CA CYS A 280 12.18 6.90 -8.01
C CYS A 280 13.70 7.16 -7.92
N VAL A 281 14.07 8.41 -7.61
CA VAL A 281 15.48 8.80 -7.42
C VAL A 281 16.19 7.99 -6.34
N ARG A 282 15.53 7.65 -5.23
CA ARG A 282 16.14 6.85 -4.14
C ARG A 282 16.46 5.43 -4.61
N GLY A 283 15.56 4.83 -5.39
CA GLY A 283 15.71 3.48 -5.92
C GLY A 283 16.45 3.39 -7.25
N GLN A 284 16.93 4.51 -7.80
CA GLN A 284 17.64 4.53 -9.08
C GLN A 284 18.95 3.73 -8.97
N LYS A 285 19.27 2.95 -10.00
CA LYS A 285 20.43 2.02 -10.02
C LYS A 285 20.42 0.95 -8.91
N ASN A 286 19.29 0.74 -8.24
CA ASN A 286 19.13 -0.33 -7.26
C ASN A 286 18.22 -1.44 -7.83
N LYS A 287 18.75 -2.67 -7.91
CA LYS A 287 18.05 -3.86 -8.46
C LYS A 287 16.74 -4.21 -7.75
N ASP A 288 16.60 -3.85 -6.48
CA ASP A 288 15.39 -4.12 -5.69
C ASP A 288 14.27 -3.12 -6.04
N TYR A 289 14.58 -2.07 -6.78
CA TYR A 289 13.66 -1.01 -7.18
C TYR A 289 13.61 -0.81 -8.70
N TYR A 290 14.18 -1.74 -9.47
CA TYR A 290 14.10 -1.82 -10.92
C TYR A 290 12.77 -2.47 -11.35
N TYR A 291 12.04 -1.82 -12.25
CA TYR A 291 10.72 -2.23 -12.71
C TYR A 291 10.73 -2.87 -14.11
N GLY A 292 11.78 -2.65 -14.89
CA GLY A 292 11.93 -3.19 -16.25
C GLY A 292 12.53 -2.17 -17.21
N ASN A 293 12.47 -2.45 -18.51
CA ASN A 293 12.91 -1.54 -19.56
C ASN A 293 11.79 -1.27 -20.58
N ILE A 294 11.56 0.00 -20.88
CA ILE A 294 10.46 0.44 -21.75
C ILE A 294 10.54 -0.13 -23.16
N TYR A 295 11.73 -0.48 -23.66
CA TYR A 295 11.91 -1.01 -25.00
C TYR A 295 11.64 -2.51 -25.07
N THR A 296 11.96 -3.26 -24.03
CA THR A 296 11.91 -4.74 -24.05
C THR A 296 10.70 -5.33 -23.34
N ASP A 297 10.16 -4.66 -22.33
CA ASP A 297 9.05 -5.17 -21.52
C ASP A 297 7.70 -4.60 -21.94
N SER A 298 6.61 -5.35 -21.72
CA SER A 298 5.26 -4.80 -21.83
C SER A 298 4.97 -3.85 -20.66
N VAL A 299 4.07 -2.88 -20.87
CA VAL A 299 3.65 -1.96 -19.80
C VAL A 299 3.00 -2.73 -18.64
N GLU A 300 2.19 -3.73 -18.94
CA GLU A 300 1.59 -4.60 -17.92
C GLU A 300 2.65 -5.26 -17.03
N LYS A 301 3.70 -5.84 -17.62
CA LYS A 301 4.80 -6.45 -16.86
C LYS A 301 5.53 -5.42 -16.00
N ILE A 302 5.77 -4.21 -16.52
CA ILE A 302 6.39 -3.12 -15.76
C ILE A 302 5.53 -2.74 -14.55
N LEU A 303 4.21 -2.61 -14.72
CA LEU A 303 3.28 -2.26 -13.64
C LEU A 303 3.19 -3.36 -12.57
N GLN A 304 3.10 -4.63 -12.97
CA GLN A 304 3.08 -5.77 -12.04
C GLN A 304 4.40 -5.89 -11.27
N THR A 305 5.53 -5.72 -11.96
CA THR A 305 6.86 -5.72 -11.34
C THR A 305 6.99 -4.59 -10.34
N ALA A 306 6.50 -3.39 -10.69
CA ALA A 306 6.51 -2.23 -9.80
C ALA A 306 5.77 -2.47 -8.49
N GLN A 307 4.52 -2.94 -8.58
CA GLN A 307 3.69 -3.26 -7.42
C GLN A 307 4.36 -4.34 -6.55
N SER A 308 4.81 -5.43 -7.19
CA SER A 308 5.43 -6.58 -6.50
C SER A 308 6.74 -6.22 -5.81
N LYS A 309 7.64 -5.50 -6.49
CA LYS A 309 8.93 -5.08 -5.93
C LYS A 309 8.75 -4.20 -4.70
N ILE A 310 7.83 -3.23 -4.74
CA ILE A 310 7.57 -2.37 -3.59
C ILE A 310 6.96 -3.15 -2.43
N PHE A 311 5.99 -4.03 -2.70
CA PHE A 311 5.41 -4.91 -1.67
C PHE A 311 6.49 -5.77 -1.00
N ILE A 312 7.36 -6.42 -1.78
CA ILE A 312 8.49 -7.23 -1.26
C ILE A 312 9.41 -6.36 -0.39
N ASN A 313 9.75 -5.15 -0.85
CA ASN A 313 10.64 -4.26 -0.10
C ASN A 313 10.00 -3.72 1.19
N HIS A 314 8.68 -3.54 1.27
CA HIS A 314 8.01 -3.27 2.55
C HIS A 314 8.15 -4.45 3.51
N ASN A 315 8.20 -5.69 3.01
CA ASN A 315 8.12 -6.92 3.79
C ASN A 315 9.47 -7.59 4.11
N LYS A 316 10.61 -6.91 3.91
CA LYS A 316 11.93 -7.43 4.32
C LYS A 316 12.09 -7.56 5.84
N LEU A 317 11.35 -6.77 6.62
CA LEU A 317 11.27 -6.85 8.07
C LEU A 317 9.79 -6.97 8.52
N PRO A 318 9.52 -7.62 9.66
CA PRO A 318 8.17 -7.82 10.17
C PRO A 318 7.48 -6.49 10.49
N PHE A 319 6.14 -6.50 10.48
CA PHE A 319 5.37 -5.31 10.84
C PHE A 319 5.70 -4.87 12.28
N ASN A 320 5.82 -3.56 12.50
CA ASN A 320 6.20 -3.01 13.79
C ASN A 320 4.95 -2.84 14.69
N GLU A 321 4.96 -3.44 15.88
CA GLU A 321 3.84 -3.37 16.83
C GLU A 321 3.59 -1.97 17.43
N GLU A 322 4.55 -1.05 17.38
CA GLU A 322 4.27 0.35 17.72
C GLU A 322 3.39 0.99 16.65
N CYS A 323 3.58 0.61 15.37
CA CYS A 323 2.76 1.12 14.28
C CYS A 323 1.30 0.65 14.38
N SER A 324 1.05 -0.57 14.91
CA SER A 324 -0.31 -1.07 15.13
C SER A 324 -1.08 -0.28 16.21
N LYS A 325 -0.37 0.39 17.12
CA LYS A 325 -0.96 1.14 18.25
C LYS A 325 -0.87 2.67 18.11
N CYS A 326 -0.23 3.17 17.06
CA CYS A 326 0.13 4.59 16.93
C CYS A 326 -1.10 5.50 16.76
N GLY A 327 -2.09 5.06 15.98
CA GLY A 327 -3.25 5.88 15.57
C GLY A 327 -2.99 6.76 14.33
N TYR A 328 -1.75 6.91 13.88
CA TYR A 328 -1.41 7.65 12.64
C TYR A 328 -0.99 6.73 11.49
N LEU A 329 -1.16 5.42 11.62
CA LEU A 329 -0.76 4.48 10.58
C LEU A 329 -1.46 4.80 9.26
N TYR A 330 -2.73 5.20 9.30
CA TYR A 330 -3.53 5.60 8.14
C TYR A 330 -2.94 6.79 7.34
N LEU A 331 -2.05 7.58 7.96
CA LEU A 331 -1.30 8.65 7.32
C LEU A 331 0.09 8.20 6.88
N CYS A 332 0.89 7.62 7.78
CA CYS A 332 2.33 7.41 7.52
C CYS A 332 2.66 6.09 6.81
N LYS A 333 1.79 5.07 6.88
CA LYS A 333 1.95 3.76 6.23
C LYS A 333 3.33 3.13 6.42
N THR A 334 3.96 3.34 7.59
CA THR A 334 5.33 2.89 7.93
C THR A 334 6.47 3.52 7.12
N GLY A 335 6.21 4.51 6.27
CA GLY A 335 7.24 5.25 5.53
C GLY A 335 7.86 4.49 4.34
N CYS A 336 8.88 5.12 3.75
CA CYS A 336 9.55 4.67 2.53
C CYS A 336 10.26 3.31 2.72
N PRO A 337 10.00 2.29 1.86
CA PRO A 337 10.65 1.00 1.96
C PRO A 337 12.15 1.06 1.65
N PHE A 338 12.58 1.98 0.77
CA PHE A 338 14.00 2.20 0.49
C PHE A 338 14.76 2.56 1.76
N VAL A 339 14.29 3.59 2.47
CA VAL A 339 14.98 4.11 3.65
C VAL A 339 14.96 3.10 4.79
N LYS A 340 13.81 2.47 5.05
CA LYS A 340 13.69 1.38 6.03
C LYS A 340 14.72 0.27 5.79
N ASN A 341 14.88 -0.15 4.55
CA ASN A 341 15.80 -1.22 4.20
C ASN A 341 17.27 -0.82 4.32
N THR A 342 17.62 0.42 3.98
CA THR A 342 18.96 0.97 4.19
C THR A 342 19.34 0.95 5.68
N TYR A 343 18.44 1.43 6.55
CA TYR A 343 18.70 1.50 7.99
C TYR A 343 18.34 0.20 8.74
N LYS A 344 17.86 -0.82 8.03
CA LYS A 344 17.39 -2.09 8.60
C LYS A 344 16.34 -1.88 9.71
N THR A 345 15.41 -0.96 9.48
CA THR A 345 14.29 -0.64 10.38
C THR A 345 12.96 -1.07 9.76
N ASN A 346 11.94 -1.26 10.59
CA ASN A 346 10.60 -1.66 10.17
C ASN A 346 9.53 -0.57 10.37
N LYS A 347 9.94 0.66 10.64
CA LYS A 347 9.09 1.86 10.74
C LYS A 347 9.79 3.06 10.10
N SER A 348 9.05 4.14 9.88
CA SER A 348 9.58 5.38 9.30
C SER A 348 10.73 5.93 10.14
N TYR A 349 11.78 6.47 9.50
CA TYR A 349 12.90 7.16 10.15
C TYR A 349 12.56 8.59 10.59
N THR A 350 11.37 9.06 10.23
CA THR A 350 10.82 10.36 10.60
C THR A 350 9.61 10.19 11.51
N CYS A 351 9.48 9.07 12.22
CA CYS A 351 8.27 8.72 12.95
C CYS A 351 7.94 9.78 14.00
N LEU A 352 8.93 10.22 14.79
CA LEU A 352 8.72 11.27 15.80
C LEU A 352 8.41 12.63 15.17
N LEU A 353 9.14 13.01 14.12
CA LEU A 353 8.89 14.25 13.37
C LEU A 353 7.47 14.28 12.80
N GLN A 354 7.04 13.19 12.14
CA GLN A 354 5.70 13.07 11.58
C GLN A 354 4.63 13.14 12.66
N GLN A 355 4.81 12.49 13.81
CA GLN A 355 3.87 12.58 14.93
C GLN A 355 3.73 14.02 15.45
N GLN A 356 4.84 14.74 15.60
CA GLN A 356 4.83 16.14 16.03
C GLN A 356 4.13 17.02 14.99
N MET A 357 4.51 16.89 13.72
CA MET A 357 3.87 17.63 12.62
C MET A 357 2.37 17.34 12.50
N TYR A 358 1.95 16.09 12.67
CA TYR A 358 0.54 15.71 12.60
C TYR A 358 -0.26 16.37 13.71
N LYS A 359 0.28 16.38 14.92
CA LYS A 359 -0.32 17.08 16.06
C LYS A 359 -0.45 18.58 15.79
N ASP A 360 0.62 19.23 15.33
CA ASP A 360 0.64 20.69 15.13
C ASP A 360 -0.22 21.13 13.94
N ARG A 361 -0.36 20.28 12.92
CA ARG A 361 -1.26 20.50 11.77
C ARG A 361 -2.70 20.03 12.02
N GLY A 362 -3.04 19.58 13.23
CA GLY A 362 -4.40 19.21 13.62
C GLY A 362 -4.92 17.89 13.04
N TYR A 363 -4.03 16.99 12.60
CA TYR A 363 -4.43 15.64 12.23
C TYR A 363 -4.76 14.84 13.49
N LEU A 364 -5.92 14.20 13.50
CA LEU A 364 -6.37 13.36 14.61
C LEU A 364 -5.81 11.95 14.49
N LYS A 365 -5.71 11.23 15.61
CA LYS A 365 -5.51 9.79 15.55
C LYS A 365 -6.79 9.13 15.04
N ASP A 366 -6.62 8.03 14.31
CA ASP A 366 -7.74 7.25 13.77
C ASP A 366 -8.56 6.63 14.90
N GLU A 367 -9.85 6.94 14.92
CA GLU A 367 -10.82 6.36 15.85
C GLU A 367 -11.03 4.86 15.57
N TYR A 368 -10.87 4.45 14.31
CA TYR A 368 -11.02 3.08 13.81
C TYR A 368 -9.65 2.45 13.50
N ASN A 369 -8.66 2.72 14.35
CA ASN A 369 -7.29 2.28 14.14
C ASN A 369 -7.17 0.75 14.03
N GLU A 370 -7.98 -0.03 14.75
CA GLU A 370 -7.96 -1.50 14.67
C GLU A 370 -8.39 -1.97 13.27
N GLU A 371 -9.47 -1.42 12.73
CA GLU A 371 -9.99 -1.68 11.38
C GLU A 371 -8.96 -1.28 10.32
N PHE A 372 -8.37 -0.09 10.47
CA PHE A 372 -7.35 0.38 9.55
C PHE A 372 -6.11 -0.51 9.57
N VAL A 373 -5.64 -0.90 10.75
CA VAL A 373 -4.48 -1.80 10.90
C VAL A 373 -4.77 -3.16 10.28
N TYR A 374 -5.95 -3.74 10.52
CA TYR A 374 -6.36 -4.99 9.89
C TYR A 374 -6.31 -4.90 8.36
N HIS A 375 -6.92 -3.85 7.79
CA HIS A 375 -6.93 -3.63 6.35
C HIS A 375 -5.52 -3.43 5.79
N TYR A 376 -4.69 -2.62 6.45
CA TYR A 376 -3.32 -2.39 6.02
C TYR A 376 -2.45 -3.66 6.10
N VAL A 377 -2.58 -4.45 7.17
CA VAL A 377 -1.83 -5.71 7.32
C VAL A 377 -2.28 -6.72 6.26
N SER A 378 -3.59 -6.90 6.06
CA SER A 378 -4.13 -7.85 5.08
C SER A 378 -3.77 -7.52 3.62
N THR A 379 -3.52 -6.25 3.29
CA THR A 379 -3.25 -5.81 1.91
C THR A 379 -1.77 -5.54 1.62
N MET A 380 -1.01 -5.06 2.59
CA MET A 380 0.36 -4.56 2.39
C MET A 380 1.43 -5.33 3.18
N ARG A 381 1.06 -6.30 4.01
CA ARG A 381 1.99 -7.03 4.87
C ARG A 381 1.90 -8.55 4.66
N ASN A 382 3.04 -9.23 4.75
CA ASN A 382 3.15 -10.69 4.80
C ASN A 382 2.94 -11.26 6.22
N THR A 383 2.39 -10.46 7.12
CA THR A 383 2.12 -10.87 8.50
C THR A 383 0.72 -11.45 8.57
N ASP A 384 0.53 -12.50 9.36
CA ASP A 384 -0.78 -13.09 9.62
C ASP A 384 -1.77 -12.01 10.12
N PRO A 385 -2.79 -11.65 9.33
CA PRO A 385 -3.71 -10.56 9.66
C PRO A 385 -4.69 -10.96 10.78
N THR A 386 -4.82 -12.25 11.11
CA THR A 386 -5.80 -12.71 12.11
C THR A 386 -5.54 -12.17 13.51
N LYS A 387 -4.29 -11.77 13.78
CA LYS A 387 -3.87 -11.09 15.03
C LYS A 387 -4.38 -9.66 15.17
N TYR A 388 -4.77 -9.04 14.06
CA TYR A 388 -5.22 -7.65 14.01
C TYR A 388 -6.70 -7.53 13.69
N ILE A 389 -7.45 -8.64 13.66
CA ILE A 389 -8.90 -8.59 13.46
C ILE A 389 -9.50 -7.70 14.56
N PRO A 390 -10.26 -6.65 14.20
CA PRO A 390 -10.84 -5.73 15.18
C PRO A 390 -11.77 -6.48 16.13
N GLU A 391 -11.73 -6.13 17.41
CA GLU A 391 -12.69 -6.68 18.36
C GLU A 391 -14.01 -5.91 18.27
N SER A 392 -15.12 -6.64 18.18
CA SER A 392 -16.46 -6.02 18.18
C SER A 392 -16.72 -5.32 19.52
N LYS A 393 -16.68 -3.99 19.51
CA LYS A 393 -17.05 -3.15 20.67
C LYS A 393 -18.56 -2.96 20.73
N ASN A 394 -19.35 -4.03 20.81
CA ASN A 394 -20.76 -3.91 21.16
C ASN A 394 -20.91 -3.91 22.68
N ALA A 395 -20.97 -2.71 23.27
CA ALA A 395 -20.98 -2.49 24.72
C ALA A 395 -22.34 -2.76 25.39
N ASP A 396 -23.42 -2.89 24.62
CA ASP A 396 -24.77 -2.92 25.18
C ASP A 396 -25.25 -4.32 25.59
N TYR A 397 -24.64 -5.39 25.06
CA TYR A 397 -25.07 -6.77 25.29
C TYR A 397 -23.89 -7.73 25.42
N PRO A 398 -24.04 -8.85 26.17
CA PRO A 398 -23.00 -9.88 26.26
C PRO A 398 -22.60 -10.40 24.88
N SER A 399 -21.30 -10.57 24.63
CA SER A 399 -20.81 -11.17 23.40
C SER A 399 -21.26 -12.63 23.29
N LEU A 400 -21.29 -13.19 22.08
CA LEU A 400 -21.57 -14.63 21.91
C LEU A 400 -20.61 -15.49 22.73
N THR A 401 -19.33 -15.11 22.79
CA THR A 401 -18.30 -15.77 23.59
C THR A 401 -18.67 -15.79 25.08
N ASP A 402 -19.08 -14.64 25.64
CA ASP A 402 -19.51 -14.55 27.05
C ASP A 402 -20.74 -15.44 27.33
N ILE A 403 -21.67 -15.52 26.35
CA ILE A 403 -22.87 -16.36 26.47
C ILE A 403 -22.49 -17.84 26.44
N ILE A 404 -21.56 -18.24 25.58
CA ILE A 404 -21.06 -19.61 25.48
C ILE A 404 -20.32 -20.01 26.77
N GLU A 405 -19.46 -19.14 27.31
CA GLU A 405 -18.71 -19.43 28.55
C GLU A 405 -19.63 -19.65 29.76
N LYS A 406 -20.77 -18.95 29.81
CA LYS A 406 -21.76 -19.06 30.89
C LYS A 406 -22.73 -20.23 30.73
N ASP A 407 -22.85 -20.81 29.54
CA ASP A 407 -23.73 -21.94 29.27
C ASP A 407 -22.90 -23.18 28.87
N PRO A 408 -22.63 -24.11 29.81
CA PRO A 408 -21.79 -25.28 29.54
C PRO A 408 -22.37 -26.21 28.48
N LYS A 409 -23.64 -26.04 28.09
CA LYS A 409 -24.31 -26.82 27.04
C LYS A 409 -24.05 -26.24 25.65
N LEU A 410 -23.89 -24.91 25.53
CA LEU A 410 -23.60 -24.26 24.25
C LEU A 410 -22.23 -24.62 23.70
N LYS A 411 -21.25 -24.95 24.55
CA LYS A 411 -19.90 -25.33 24.11
C LYS A 411 -19.91 -26.47 23.08
N TYR A 412 -20.86 -27.40 23.16
CA TYR A 412 -20.97 -28.52 22.22
C TYR A 412 -21.46 -28.10 20.83
N ILE A 413 -22.28 -27.04 20.75
CA ILE A 413 -22.72 -26.45 19.46
C ILE A 413 -21.56 -25.75 18.76
N TYR A 414 -20.66 -25.11 19.52
CA TYR A 414 -19.60 -24.25 18.97
C TYR A 414 -18.19 -24.87 18.98
N ALA A 415 -18.03 -26.10 19.44
CA ALA A 415 -16.75 -26.80 19.41
C ALA A 415 -16.20 -26.89 17.98
N ASP A 416 -14.93 -26.55 17.80
CA ASP A 416 -14.24 -26.53 16.50
C ASP A 416 -13.44 -27.82 16.23
N ASP A 417 -13.43 -28.76 17.19
CA ASP A 417 -12.65 -29.99 17.16
C ASP A 417 -13.52 -31.25 16.97
N VAL A 418 -14.81 -31.10 16.61
CA VAL A 418 -15.80 -32.20 16.60
C VAL A 418 -16.17 -32.73 15.21
N PHE A 419 -15.97 -31.93 14.15
CA PHE A 419 -16.29 -32.30 12.77
C PHE A 419 -15.10 -32.09 11.84
N ILE A 420 -14.87 -33.06 10.96
CA ILE A 420 -13.84 -32.99 9.91
C ILE A 420 -14.48 -33.41 8.60
N LEU A 421 -14.39 -32.56 7.56
CA LEU A 421 -14.78 -32.94 6.22
C LEU A 421 -13.55 -33.38 5.43
N LYS A 422 -13.60 -34.53 4.79
CA LYS A 422 -12.55 -35.00 3.90
C LYS A 422 -13.04 -34.97 2.46
N VAL A 423 -12.33 -34.26 1.60
CA VAL A 423 -12.62 -34.13 0.16
C VAL A 423 -11.37 -34.49 -0.62
N ASP A 424 -11.45 -35.55 -1.42
CA ASP A 424 -10.36 -36.00 -2.31
C ASP A 424 -9.00 -36.24 -1.61
N GLY A 425 -9.06 -36.60 -0.33
CA GLY A 425 -7.88 -36.88 0.49
C GLY A 425 -7.47 -35.73 1.43
N GLU A 426 -7.93 -34.51 1.18
CA GLU A 426 -7.68 -33.33 2.00
C GLU A 426 -8.70 -33.22 3.14
N GLU A 427 -8.24 -32.92 4.35
CA GLU A 427 -9.07 -32.79 5.56
C GLU A 427 -9.28 -31.33 5.95
N TYR A 428 -10.54 -30.96 6.20
CA TYR A 428 -10.98 -29.63 6.59
C TYR A 428 -11.62 -29.70 7.97
N GLN A 429 -10.96 -29.10 8.96
CA GLN A 429 -11.51 -28.93 10.29
C GLN A 429 -12.67 -27.94 10.23
N LEU A 430 -13.87 -28.37 10.65
CA LEU A 430 -15.06 -27.53 10.55
C LEU A 430 -15.31 -26.78 11.86
N SER A 431 -15.68 -25.50 11.74
CA SER A 431 -16.01 -24.63 12.87
C SER A 431 -17.30 -23.86 12.59
N SER A 432 -17.89 -23.30 13.65
CA SER A 432 -19.10 -22.48 13.55
C SER A 432 -18.91 -21.31 12.58
N GLN A 433 -19.86 -21.11 11.66
CA GLN A 433 -19.80 -19.98 10.73
C GLN A 433 -19.82 -18.60 11.42
N ILE A 434 -20.32 -18.54 12.65
CA ILE A 434 -20.44 -17.29 13.42
C ILE A 434 -19.12 -16.96 14.13
N LEU A 435 -18.35 -17.99 14.51
CA LEU A 435 -17.09 -17.81 15.24
C LEU A 435 -15.85 -17.85 14.34
N LYS A 436 -15.95 -18.46 13.15
CA LYS A 436 -14.80 -18.58 12.25
C LYS A 436 -14.32 -17.19 11.81
N LYS A 437 -13.00 -16.99 11.88
CA LYS A 437 -12.33 -15.74 11.49
C LYS A 437 -11.99 -15.68 9.99
N SER A 438 -12.06 -16.82 9.30
CA SER A 438 -11.75 -16.96 7.89
C SER A 438 -12.83 -17.76 7.16
N ARG A 439 -12.91 -17.53 5.85
CA ARG A 439 -13.86 -18.19 4.96
C ARG A 439 -13.13 -19.24 4.13
N ASN A 440 -13.46 -20.52 4.32
CA ASN A 440 -12.96 -21.62 3.49
C ASN A 440 -14.01 -21.99 2.44
N ILE A 441 -13.62 -21.91 1.17
CA ILE A 441 -14.42 -22.33 0.03
C ILE A 441 -13.69 -23.46 -0.68
N ILE A 442 -14.35 -24.60 -0.85
CA ILE A 442 -13.80 -25.76 -1.56
C ILE A 442 -14.52 -25.99 -2.89
N TYR A 443 -13.90 -26.79 -3.76
CA TYR A 443 -14.49 -27.19 -5.03
C TYR A 443 -14.78 -28.68 -4.99
N ILE A 444 -16.03 -29.04 -5.24
CA ILE A 444 -16.48 -30.43 -5.31
C ILE A 444 -16.86 -30.70 -6.76
N THR A 445 -16.38 -31.82 -7.31
CA THR A 445 -16.69 -32.23 -8.68
C THR A 445 -17.54 -33.49 -8.67
N LYS A 446 -18.06 -33.88 -9.83
CA LYS A 446 -18.75 -35.18 -10.00
C LYS A 446 -17.88 -36.41 -9.65
N ASN A 447 -16.55 -36.25 -9.64
CA ASN A 447 -15.60 -37.31 -9.32
C ASN A 447 -15.15 -37.25 -7.86
N SER A 448 -15.49 -36.18 -7.14
CA SER A 448 -15.00 -35.95 -5.79
C SER A 448 -15.63 -36.93 -4.80
N LYS A 449 -14.83 -37.40 -3.84
CA LYS A 449 -15.31 -38.21 -2.72
C LYS A 449 -15.35 -37.36 -1.45
N VAL A 450 -16.53 -37.30 -0.82
CA VAL A 450 -16.79 -36.42 0.32
C VAL A 450 -17.23 -37.24 1.53
N ILE A 451 -16.41 -37.27 2.56
CA ILE A 451 -16.65 -38.01 3.81
C ILE A 451 -16.71 -37.02 4.97
N ILE A 452 -17.78 -37.08 5.77
CA ILE A 452 -17.87 -36.35 7.03
C ILE A 452 -17.48 -37.26 8.20
N TYR A 453 -16.61 -36.74 9.06
CA TYR A 453 -16.26 -37.34 10.34
C TYR A 453 -16.90 -36.55 11.47
N MET A 454 -17.49 -37.25 12.43
CA MET A 454 -18.10 -36.66 13.64
C MET A 454 -17.58 -37.39 14.88
N LYS A 455 -17.08 -36.67 15.90
CA LYS A 455 -16.68 -37.29 17.17
C LYS A 455 -17.82 -38.09 17.77
N LYS A 456 -17.55 -39.32 18.23
CA LYS A 456 -18.58 -40.23 18.76
C LYS A 456 -19.32 -39.66 19.96
N ASP A 457 -18.60 -39.03 20.88
CA ASP A 457 -19.19 -38.47 22.10
C ASP A 457 -20.23 -37.37 21.84
N LEU A 458 -20.19 -36.73 20.67
CA LEU A 458 -21.15 -35.69 20.30
C LEU A 458 -22.59 -36.22 20.21
N ILE A 459 -22.76 -37.52 19.92
CA ILE A 459 -24.08 -38.16 19.87
C ILE A 459 -24.78 -38.18 21.25
N ASN A 460 -23.99 -38.09 22.32
CA ASN A 460 -24.48 -38.07 23.70
C ASN A 460 -24.68 -36.65 24.24
N ALA A 461 -24.16 -35.63 23.56
CA ALA A 461 -24.20 -34.25 24.03
C ALA A 461 -25.63 -33.69 24.01
N GLU A 462 -26.11 -33.23 25.17
CA GLU A 462 -27.46 -32.70 25.37
C GLU A 462 -28.57 -33.62 24.85
N CYS A 463 -28.38 -34.94 24.97
CA CYS A 463 -29.32 -35.94 24.48
C CYS A 463 -29.70 -36.96 25.57
N ASP A 464 -30.97 -37.00 25.95
CA ASP A 464 -31.49 -37.98 26.91
C ASP A 464 -31.58 -39.40 26.32
N TYR A 465 -31.70 -39.51 24.98
CA TYR A 465 -31.87 -40.78 24.26
C TYR A 465 -30.91 -40.88 23.07
N PRO A 466 -29.60 -41.13 23.29
CA PRO A 466 -28.58 -41.10 22.23
C PRO A 466 -28.83 -42.06 21.06
N ASP A 467 -29.50 -43.19 21.30
CA ASP A 467 -29.85 -44.16 20.25
C ASP A 467 -30.85 -43.60 19.21
N ASN A 468 -31.62 -42.58 19.60
CA ASN A 468 -32.52 -41.85 18.70
C ASN A 468 -31.91 -40.55 18.17
N ASN A 469 -30.66 -40.23 18.53
CA ASN A 469 -29.97 -39.06 18.00
C ASN A 469 -29.36 -39.36 16.62
N SER A 470 -29.03 -38.31 15.89
CA SER A 470 -28.54 -38.43 14.52
C SER A 470 -27.52 -37.35 14.17
N LEU A 471 -26.62 -37.68 13.25
CA LEU A 471 -25.87 -36.70 12.48
C LEU A 471 -26.86 -35.94 11.59
N TYR A 472 -26.98 -34.64 11.80
CA TYR A 472 -27.90 -33.75 11.10
C TYR A 472 -27.13 -32.92 10.07
N ILE A 473 -27.45 -33.13 8.79
CA ILE A 473 -26.77 -32.51 7.66
C ILE A 473 -27.76 -31.60 6.94
N MET A 474 -27.40 -30.32 6.77
CA MET A 474 -28.20 -29.35 6.04
C MET A 474 -27.44 -28.88 4.81
N LEU A 475 -28.05 -29.02 3.64
CA LEU A 475 -27.52 -28.55 2.37
C LEU A 475 -28.27 -27.30 1.93
N LEU A 476 -27.55 -26.20 1.74
CA LEU A 476 -28.08 -24.90 1.34
C LEU A 476 -27.44 -24.45 0.02
N SER A 477 -28.25 -23.90 -0.86
CA SER A 477 -27.83 -23.32 -2.14
C SER A 477 -27.35 -21.89 -1.95
N GLY A 478 -26.36 -21.47 -2.75
CA GLY A 478 -25.95 -20.07 -2.85
C GLY A 478 -27.05 -19.14 -3.39
N ASN A 479 -28.09 -19.71 -4.00
CA ASN A 479 -29.26 -18.97 -4.47
C ASN A 479 -30.09 -18.48 -3.27
N LEU A 480 -30.40 -17.18 -3.26
CA LEU A 480 -31.13 -16.56 -2.17
C LEU A 480 -32.64 -16.68 -2.38
N VAL A 481 -33.35 -16.85 -1.27
CA VAL A 481 -34.82 -16.83 -1.20
C VAL A 481 -35.25 -15.91 -0.07
N THR A 482 -36.40 -15.24 -0.24
CA THR A 482 -36.99 -14.38 0.78
C THR A 482 -38.29 -15.03 1.28
N TYR A 483 -38.39 -15.25 2.59
CA TYR A 483 -39.56 -15.87 3.21
C TYR A 483 -39.67 -15.56 4.70
N GLY A 484 -40.85 -15.84 5.27
CA GLY A 484 -41.18 -15.65 6.69
C GLY A 484 -41.76 -14.26 6.98
N ASP A 485 -42.31 -14.10 8.19
CA ASP A 485 -43.03 -12.88 8.60
C ASP A 485 -42.14 -11.62 8.67
N GLU A 486 -40.83 -11.82 8.74
CA GLU A 486 -39.80 -10.77 8.78
C GLU A 486 -39.21 -10.42 7.40
N ASP A 487 -39.69 -11.05 6.33
CA ASP A 487 -39.24 -10.84 4.94
C ASP A 487 -37.71 -10.95 4.76
N ARG A 488 -37.12 -11.97 5.41
CA ARG A 488 -35.65 -12.15 5.44
C ARG A 488 -35.16 -12.89 4.20
N THR A 489 -34.12 -12.34 3.57
CA THR A 489 -33.36 -13.00 2.50
C THR A 489 -32.31 -13.93 3.09
N LYS A 490 -32.37 -15.23 2.76
CA LYS A 490 -31.43 -16.26 3.22
C LYS A 490 -31.05 -17.21 2.07
N GLN A 491 -29.98 -17.98 2.24
CA GLN A 491 -29.66 -19.09 1.34
C GLN A 491 -30.82 -20.10 1.31
N CYS A 492 -31.14 -20.60 0.11
CA CYS A 492 -32.22 -21.56 -0.08
C CYS A 492 -31.86 -22.90 0.57
N HIS A 493 -32.74 -23.41 1.43
CA HIS A 493 -32.58 -24.72 2.07
C HIS A 493 -32.97 -25.80 1.07
N VAL A 494 -31.98 -26.55 0.58
CA VAL A 494 -32.16 -27.54 -0.48
C VAL A 494 -32.59 -28.88 0.09
N ALA A 495 -31.85 -29.35 1.10
CA ALA A 495 -32.10 -30.66 1.68
C ALA A 495 -31.66 -30.75 3.14
N THR A 496 -32.29 -31.68 3.86
CA THR A 496 -31.86 -32.11 5.19
C THR A 496 -31.75 -33.62 5.20
N SER A 497 -30.62 -34.14 5.68
CA SER A 497 -30.42 -35.58 5.90
C SER A 497 -30.11 -35.85 7.37
N GLN A 498 -30.72 -36.89 7.93
CA GLN A 498 -30.48 -37.33 9.30
C GLN A 498 -29.98 -38.77 9.29
N ILE A 499 -28.76 -38.97 9.78
CA ILE A 499 -28.15 -40.29 9.87
C ILE A 499 -28.15 -40.71 11.33
N TYR A 500 -29.10 -41.57 11.69
CA TYR A 500 -29.26 -42.04 13.06
C TYR A 500 -28.08 -42.87 13.55
N LYS A 501 -27.85 -42.84 14.86
CA LYS A 501 -26.75 -43.55 15.52
C LYS A 501 -26.63 -45.01 15.10
N CYS A 502 -27.73 -45.74 14.95
CA CYS A 502 -27.70 -47.14 14.51
C CYS A 502 -27.08 -47.33 13.10
N VAL A 503 -27.20 -46.35 12.20
CA VAL A 503 -26.56 -46.38 10.88
C VAL A 503 -25.08 -46.05 11.02
N LEU A 504 -24.74 -45.07 11.85
CA LEU A 504 -23.36 -44.66 12.12
C LEU A 504 -22.54 -45.77 12.80
N ASP A 505 -23.13 -46.48 13.76
CA ASP A 505 -22.52 -47.60 14.49
C ASP A 505 -22.16 -48.77 13.55
N ASN A 506 -22.94 -48.96 12.49
CA ASN A 506 -22.73 -50.03 11.49
C ASN A 506 -21.78 -49.63 10.35
N ARG A 507 -21.19 -48.43 10.38
CA ARG A 507 -20.23 -47.96 9.39
C ARG A 507 -18.84 -47.81 10.04
N PRO A 508 -17.85 -48.63 9.65
CA PRO A 508 -16.51 -48.48 10.19
C PRO A 508 -15.90 -47.14 9.77
N SER A 509 -15.26 -46.48 10.74
CA SER A 509 -14.50 -45.26 10.53
C SER A 509 -13.02 -45.62 10.42
N ASP A 510 -12.32 -44.99 9.46
CA ASP A 510 -10.86 -45.03 9.37
C ASP A 510 -10.16 -44.09 10.37
N LYS A 511 -10.93 -43.37 11.19
CA LYS A 511 -10.45 -42.46 12.23
C LYS A 511 -10.95 -42.88 13.61
N ASN A 512 -10.02 -43.17 14.52
CA ASN A 512 -10.32 -43.53 15.91
C ASN A 512 -11.16 -42.43 16.58
N ASP A 513 -12.18 -42.81 17.34
CA ASP A 513 -13.11 -41.92 18.07
C ASP A 513 -14.06 -41.07 17.21
N TYR A 514 -14.11 -41.31 15.89
CA TYR A 514 -15.07 -40.67 15.00
C TYR A 514 -16.04 -41.70 14.39
N TYR A 515 -17.25 -41.25 14.12
CA TYR A 515 -18.12 -41.80 13.08
C TYR A 515 -17.68 -41.26 11.72
N ALA A 516 -17.79 -42.07 10.66
CA ALA A 516 -17.53 -41.66 9.29
C ALA A 516 -18.77 -41.92 8.42
N TYR A 517 -19.16 -40.93 7.61
CA TYR A 517 -20.29 -41.07 6.70
C TYR A 517 -19.97 -40.45 5.33
N ASP A 518 -20.20 -41.20 4.26
CA ASP A 518 -20.03 -40.73 2.88
C ASP A 518 -21.27 -39.92 2.45
N ILE A 519 -21.06 -38.64 2.16
CA ILE A 519 -22.11 -37.70 1.73
C ILE A 519 -22.03 -37.36 0.24
N THR A 520 -21.18 -38.04 -0.52
CA THR A 520 -20.97 -37.78 -1.95
C THR A 520 -22.28 -37.81 -2.73
N ASN A 521 -23.10 -38.84 -2.47
CA ASN A 521 -24.39 -39.00 -3.13
C ASN A 521 -25.38 -37.91 -2.74
N LEU A 522 -25.36 -37.45 -1.48
CA LEU A 522 -26.24 -36.37 -1.02
C LEU A 522 -25.98 -35.08 -1.81
N ILE A 523 -24.71 -34.73 -2.03
CA ILE A 523 -24.36 -33.52 -2.80
C ILE A 523 -24.71 -33.71 -4.28
N THR A 524 -24.43 -34.88 -4.84
CA THR A 524 -24.67 -35.19 -6.25
C THR A 524 -26.17 -35.22 -6.59
N GLU A 525 -27.01 -35.71 -5.68
CA GLU A 525 -28.46 -35.79 -5.85
C GLU A 525 -29.09 -34.40 -6.10
N TYR A 526 -28.59 -33.37 -5.43
CA TYR A 526 -29.15 -32.01 -5.49
C TYR A 526 -28.32 -31.04 -6.33
N LYS A 527 -27.49 -31.54 -7.24
CA LYS A 527 -26.54 -30.71 -8.01
C LYS A 527 -27.21 -29.63 -8.88
N GLU A 528 -28.45 -29.86 -9.32
CA GLU A 528 -29.18 -28.92 -10.19
C GLU A 528 -29.76 -27.75 -9.40
N GLU A 529 -29.99 -27.93 -8.09
CA GLU A 529 -30.50 -26.91 -7.17
C GLU A 529 -29.39 -26.04 -6.56
N LEU A 530 -28.12 -26.43 -6.71
CA LEU A 530 -26.96 -25.68 -6.23
C LEU A 530 -26.63 -24.49 -7.13
N SER A 531 -26.21 -23.39 -6.52
CA SER A 531 -25.80 -22.19 -7.23
C SER A 531 -24.45 -22.39 -7.93
N LYS A 532 -24.35 -21.86 -9.15
CA LYS A 532 -23.10 -21.82 -9.93
C LYS A 532 -22.34 -20.51 -9.71
N ASP A 533 -23.05 -19.46 -9.34
CA ASP A 533 -22.50 -18.10 -9.24
C ASP A 533 -22.12 -17.73 -7.80
N SER A 534 -22.81 -18.31 -6.80
CA SER A 534 -22.58 -18.05 -5.38
C SER A 534 -22.20 -19.31 -4.62
N PRO A 535 -21.35 -19.23 -3.58
CA PRO A 535 -20.97 -20.41 -2.80
C PRO A 535 -22.18 -21.07 -2.14
N ASN A 536 -22.26 -22.39 -2.27
CA ASN A 536 -23.21 -23.24 -1.57
C ASN A 536 -22.67 -23.57 -0.18
N ASN A 537 -23.51 -24.09 0.70
CA ASN A 537 -23.13 -24.30 2.09
C ASN A 537 -23.66 -25.64 2.60
N ILE A 538 -22.83 -26.34 3.37
CA ILE A 538 -23.22 -27.57 4.06
C ILE A 538 -22.90 -27.44 5.54
N PHE A 539 -23.91 -27.69 6.38
CA PHE A 539 -23.83 -27.57 7.83
C PHE A 539 -24.00 -28.94 8.49
N PHE A 540 -23.30 -29.12 9.61
CA PHE A 540 -23.28 -30.35 10.39
C PHE A 540 -23.54 -30.06 11.86
N THR A 541 -24.41 -30.86 12.47
CA THR A 541 -24.66 -30.87 13.92
C THR A 541 -25.28 -32.21 14.31
N THR A 542 -25.79 -32.34 15.54
CA THR A 542 -26.69 -33.44 15.91
C THR A 542 -28.11 -32.94 16.08
N SER A 543 -29.11 -33.81 15.91
CA SER A 543 -30.51 -33.43 16.11
C SER A 543 -30.74 -32.80 17.48
N SER A 544 -30.17 -33.39 18.54
CA SER A 544 -30.33 -32.90 19.90
C SER A 544 -29.70 -31.53 20.13
N LEU A 545 -28.49 -31.29 19.57
CA LEU A 545 -27.83 -29.98 19.66
C LEU A 545 -28.56 -28.91 18.84
N ARG A 546 -29.12 -29.28 17.69
CA ARG A 546 -29.97 -28.39 16.90
C ARG A 546 -31.21 -27.97 17.68
N ASP A 547 -31.90 -28.91 18.31
CA ASP A 547 -33.09 -28.62 19.10
C ASP A 547 -32.76 -27.77 20.33
N TYR A 548 -31.63 -28.04 20.99
CA TYR A 548 -31.13 -27.21 22.08
C TYR A 548 -30.85 -25.77 21.62
N HIS A 549 -30.22 -25.58 20.45
CA HIS A 549 -29.98 -24.25 19.87
C HIS A 549 -31.29 -23.46 19.70
N TYR A 550 -32.31 -24.04 19.08
CA TYR A 550 -33.59 -23.35 18.88
C TYR A 550 -34.35 -23.13 20.19
N LEU A 551 -34.27 -24.06 21.15
CA LEU A 551 -34.81 -23.86 22.48
C LEU A 551 -34.13 -22.68 23.19
N LYS A 552 -32.80 -22.56 23.06
CA LYS A 552 -32.05 -21.44 23.62
C LYS A 552 -32.41 -20.11 22.95
N GLN A 553 -32.52 -20.08 21.63
CA GLN A 553 -32.99 -18.89 20.89
C GLN A 553 -34.36 -18.43 21.38
N LYS A 554 -35.30 -19.36 21.59
CA LYS A 554 -36.63 -19.04 22.12
C LYS A 554 -36.59 -18.44 23.53
N ASN A 555 -35.67 -18.93 24.38
CA ASN A 555 -35.61 -18.57 25.79
C ASN A 555 -34.67 -17.40 26.12
N ASN A 556 -33.82 -16.95 25.19
CA ASN A 556 -32.82 -15.92 25.42
C ASN A 556 -32.66 -14.99 24.21
N ALA A 557 -33.18 -13.77 24.33
CA ALA A 557 -33.15 -12.76 23.28
C ALA A 557 -31.72 -12.35 22.88
N TYR A 558 -30.78 -12.26 23.83
CA TYR A 558 -29.39 -11.92 23.53
C TYR A 558 -28.72 -13.01 22.71
N TYR A 559 -28.94 -14.29 23.06
CA TYR A 559 -28.47 -15.42 22.25
C TYR A 559 -29.13 -15.45 20.88
N HIS A 560 -30.43 -15.16 20.79
CA HIS A 560 -31.15 -15.10 19.51
C HIS A 560 -30.52 -14.10 18.53
N ILE A 561 -30.19 -12.90 19.00
CA ILE A 561 -29.53 -11.85 18.20
C ILE A 561 -28.13 -12.30 17.77
N GLN A 562 -27.34 -12.82 18.70
CA GLN A 562 -25.96 -13.24 18.44
C GLN A 562 -25.86 -14.50 17.54
N ALA A 563 -26.91 -15.32 17.50
CA ALA A 563 -26.97 -16.56 16.73
C ALA A 563 -28.07 -16.55 15.66
N ILE A 564 -28.29 -15.40 15.01
CA ILE A 564 -29.37 -15.23 14.01
C ILE A 564 -29.15 -16.08 12.73
N ASN A 565 -27.88 -16.33 12.41
CA ASN A 565 -27.45 -17.27 11.38
C ASN A 565 -27.27 -18.66 12.01
N LEU A 566 -27.31 -19.73 11.20
CA LEU A 566 -27.11 -21.10 11.70
C LEU A 566 -25.74 -21.24 12.38
N PRO A 567 -25.63 -21.55 13.67
CA PRO A 567 -24.35 -21.53 14.38
C PRO A 567 -23.48 -22.77 14.14
N PHE A 568 -23.94 -23.69 13.30
CA PHE A 568 -23.36 -25.01 13.17
C PHE A 568 -22.07 -25.01 12.36
N GLN A 569 -21.31 -26.10 12.50
CA GLN A 569 -20.07 -26.34 11.79
C GLN A 569 -20.34 -26.43 10.30
N ASN A 570 -19.61 -25.65 9.50
CA ASN A 570 -19.93 -25.47 8.09
C ASN A 570 -18.70 -25.46 7.19
N ILE A 571 -18.92 -25.78 5.91
CA ILE A 571 -18.00 -25.41 4.85
C ILE A 571 -18.79 -24.87 3.65
N GLU A 572 -18.18 -23.93 2.95
CA GLU A 572 -18.74 -23.41 1.71
C GLU A 572 -18.09 -24.09 0.51
N PHE A 573 -18.85 -24.26 -0.57
CA PHE A 573 -18.34 -24.96 -1.74
C PHE A 573 -18.99 -24.54 -3.06
N TYR A 574 -18.26 -24.76 -4.15
CA TYR A 574 -18.80 -24.76 -5.50
C TYR A 574 -18.87 -26.19 -6.04
N TYR A 575 -19.96 -26.54 -6.71
CA TYR A 575 -20.08 -27.81 -7.43
C TYR A 575 -19.76 -27.61 -8.92
N LEU A 576 -18.75 -28.31 -9.44
CA LEU A 576 -18.27 -28.18 -10.81
C LEU A 576 -18.54 -29.45 -11.62
N GLU A 577 -19.21 -29.33 -12.77
CA GLU A 577 -19.49 -30.46 -13.66
C GLU A 577 -18.28 -30.89 -14.52
N LYS A 578 -17.30 -30.00 -14.69
CA LYS A 578 -16.07 -30.25 -15.45
C LYS A 578 -14.86 -29.87 -14.61
N GLU A 579 -13.87 -30.74 -14.56
CA GLU A 579 -12.53 -30.36 -14.11
C GLU A 579 -11.96 -29.35 -15.12
N TYR A 580 -11.69 -28.13 -14.67
CA TYR A 580 -10.84 -27.21 -15.43
C TYR A 580 -9.42 -27.79 -15.34
N LYS A 581 -9.02 -28.58 -16.34
CA LYS A 581 -7.60 -28.86 -16.55
C LYS A 581 -6.96 -27.52 -16.92
N ASN A 582 -5.99 -27.09 -16.12
CA ASN A 582 -5.16 -25.92 -16.40
C ASN A 582 -4.63 -26.02 -17.84
N GLU A 583 -5.13 -25.16 -18.73
CA GLU A 583 -4.51 -24.82 -20.02
C GLU A 583 -3.57 -23.64 -19.84
#